data_AF-A0A4Y8CDI6-F1
#
_entry.id   AF-A0A4Y8CDI6-F1
#
_cell.length_a   1.000
_cell.length_b   1.000
_cell.length_c   1.000
_cell.angle_alpha   90.00
_cell.angle_beta   90.00
_cell.angle_gamma   90.00
#
_symmetry.space_group_name_H-M   'P 1'
#
loop_
_entity.id
_entity.type
_entity.pdbx_description
1 polymer ?
#
loop_
_entity_poly.entity_id
_entity_poly.type
_entity_poly.pdbx_seq_one_letter_code
_entity_poly.pdbx_strand_id
1 'polypeptide(L)'
;EEFYKEVAKLIENSKENLKGFLIDLTFLKDKQKSNFKKLASIFKTFHRDFLLSEFNPNDANSLNNAFYKELLYILGLCESKQNSKLIIAKSEESKEEQGTFYTAINSKLKEENFETILKLLILWLNRILFLKLIESNLVRFNDDKNLKFLNFKKIPDFDKLSELFFEVLAKEKSTRKKSEFAYLPYLNSSLFEKQSIENTLEISSLSNDLKL
;
A
#
# COMPACT_ATOMS: atom_id res chain seq x y z
N GLU A 1 -26.17 -8.41 35.77
CA GLU A 1 -27.11 -7.50 36.47
C GLU A 1 -26.42 -6.53 37.42
N GLU A 2 -25.45 -7.00 38.21
CA GLU A 2 -24.72 -6.18 39.20
C GLU A 2 -23.98 -4.98 38.60
N PHE A 3 -23.31 -5.18 37.45
CA PHE A 3 -22.68 -4.09 36.69
C PHE A 3 -23.65 -2.93 36.38
N TYR A 4 -24.86 -3.24 35.89
CA TYR A 4 -25.84 -2.22 35.53
C TYR A 4 -26.37 -1.48 36.76
N LYS A 5 -26.49 -2.16 37.91
CA LYS A 5 -26.89 -1.52 39.18
C LYS A 5 -25.81 -0.54 39.68
N GLU A 6 -24.54 -0.89 39.58
CA GLU A 6 -23.45 0.01 39.96
C GLU A 6 -23.33 1.21 39.02
N VAL A 7 -23.46 0.99 37.71
CA VAL A 7 -23.48 2.08 36.72
C VAL A 7 -24.70 3.00 36.92
N ALA A 8 -25.87 2.45 37.25
CA ALA A 8 -27.07 3.24 37.53
C ALA A 8 -26.86 4.19 38.71
N LYS A 9 -26.25 3.74 39.81
CA LYS A 9 -25.90 4.60 40.95
C LYS A 9 -24.99 5.77 40.56
N LEU A 10 -24.04 5.55 39.66
CA LEU A 10 -23.13 6.59 39.19
C LEU A 10 -23.86 7.63 38.30
N ILE A 11 -24.78 7.17 37.45
CA ILE A 11 -25.58 8.03 36.56
C ILE A 11 -26.62 8.83 37.35
N GLU A 12 -27.35 8.20 38.28
CA GLU A 12 -28.38 8.85 39.10
C GLU A 12 -27.81 9.95 40.01
N ASN A 13 -26.55 9.78 40.45
CA ASN A 13 -25.86 10.79 41.23
C ASN A 13 -25.20 11.88 40.38
N SER A 14 -25.17 11.74 39.06
CA SER A 14 -24.67 12.75 38.14
C SER A 14 -25.75 13.79 37.85
N LYS A 15 -25.42 15.08 37.96
CA LYS A 15 -26.34 16.20 37.60
C LYS A 15 -26.25 16.56 36.12
N GLU A 16 -25.59 15.74 35.32
CA GLU A 16 -25.30 16.04 33.92
C GLU A 16 -26.39 15.47 33.01
N ASN A 17 -26.86 16.28 32.07
CA ASN A 17 -27.70 15.79 30.98
C ASN A 17 -26.82 15.07 29.96
N LEU A 18 -26.72 13.74 30.11
CA LEU A 18 -26.01 12.90 29.16
C LEU A 18 -26.81 12.83 27.85
N LYS A 19 -26.22 13.33 26.76
CA LYS A 19 -26.74 13.11 25.41
C LYS A 19 -26.34 11.71 24.98
N GLY A 20 -27.31 10.81 24.91
CA GLY A 20 -27.11 9.43 24.47
C GLY A 20 -28.04 9.07 23.32
N PHE A 21 -27.74 7.95 22.66
CA PHE A 21 -28.59 7.35 21.64
C PHE A 21 -28.80 5.88 22.01
N LEU A 22 -30.06 5.43 21.94
CA LEU A 22 -30.43 4.04 22.21
C LEU A 22 -30.46 3.25 20.90
N ILE A 23 -29.67 2.19 20.83
CA ILE A 23 -29.69 1.23 19.72
C ILE A 23 -30.44 -0.02 20.18
N ASP A 24 -31.61 -0.28 19.61
CA ASP A 24 -32.32 -1.53 19.83
C ASP A 24 -31.70 -2.66 18.99
N LEU A 25 -31.09 -3.63 19.68
CA LEU A 25 -30.47 -4.82 19.09
C LEU A 25 -31.36 -6.07 19.18
N THR A 26 -32.61 -5.94 19.64
CA THR A 26 -33.50 -7.08 19.88
C THR A 26 -33.75 -7.91 18.63
N PHE A 27 -33.74 -7.28 17.45
CA PHE A 27 -33.88 -7.95 16.16
C PHE A 27 -32.76 -8.96 15.85
N LEU A 28 -31.62 -8.94 16.55
CA LEU A 28 -30.53 -9.93 16.42
C LEU A 28 -30.84 -11.28 17.09
N LYS A 29 -31.87 -11.35 17.95
CA LYS A 29 -32.25 -12.60 18.63
C LYS A 29 -32.79 -13.65 17.66
N ASP A 30 -33.43 -13.22 16.57
CA ASP A 30 -33.88 -14.10 15.50
C ASP A 30 -32.76 -14.39 14.48
N LYS A 31 -31.95 -15.40 14.80
CA LYS A 31 -30.76 -15.83 14.02
C LYS A 31 -31.04 -16.30 12.58
N GLN A 32 -32.29 -16.40 12.13
CA GLN A 32 -32.64 -17.09 10.88
C GLN A 32 -32.90 -16.21 9.64
N LYS A 33 -32.96 -14.87 9.75
CA LYS A 33 -33.22 -13.99 8.57
C LYS A 33 -32.47 -12.65 8.58
N SER A 34 -31.26 -12.62 9.12
CA SER A 34 -30.42 -11.41 9.05
C SER A 34 -29.85 -11.22 7.65
N ASN A 35 -30.54 -10.43 6.83
CA ASN A 35 -29.95 -9.87 5.62
C ASN A 35 -28.74 -9.02 6.04
N PHE A 36 -27.52 -9.46 5.73
CA PHE A 36 -26.28 -8.78 6.08
C PHE A 36 -26.24 -7.29 5.67
N LYS A 37 -26.99 -6.88 4.62
CA LYS A 37 -27.13 -5.46 4.26
C LYS A 37 -27.77 -4.63 5.38
N LYS A 38 -28.70 -5.20 6.17
CA LYS A 38 -29.33 -4.52 7.31
C LYS A 38 -28.40 -4.34 8.50
N LEU A 39 -27.33 -5.13 8.59
CA LEU A 39 -26.33 -5.05 9.66
C LEU A 39 -25.26 -3.99 9.39
N ALA A 40 -25.10 -3.54 8.15
CA ALA A 40 -24.07 -2.57 7.76
C ALA A 40 -24.17 -1.25 8.55
N SER A 41 -25.38 -0.73 8.76
CA SER A 41 -25.58 0.50 9.53
C SER A 41 -25.18 0.33 10.99
N ILE A 42 -25.49 -0.83 11.60
CA ILE A 42 -25.19 -1.11 13.00
C ILE A 42 -23.70 -1.34 13.21
N PHE A 43 -23.05 -2.04 12.28
CA PHE A 43 -21.61 -2.18 12.26
C PHE A 43 -20.91 -0.81 12.22
N LYS A 44 -21.40 0.12 11.39
CA LYS A 44 -20.87 1.50 11.36
C LYS A 44 -21.08 2.25 12.67
N THR A 45 -22.22 2.05 13.34
CA THR A 45 -22.49 2.69 14.64
C THR A 45 -21.52 2.24 15.74
N PHE A 46 -21.09 0.98 15.71
CA PHE A 46 -20.09 0.46 16.66
C PHE A 46 -18.65 0.59 16.16
N HIS A 47 -18.44 1.19 14.98
CA HIS A 47 -17.10 1.47 14.48
C HIS A 47 -16.46 2.57 15.33
N ARG A 48 -15.14 2.45 15.57
CA ARG A 48 -14.35 3.39 16.36
C ARG A 48 -14.61 4.85 15.94
N ASP A 49 -14.56 5.10 14.64
CA ASP A 49 -14.79 6.40 14.02
C ASP A 49 -16.12 7.06 14.44
N PHE A 50 -17.18 6.25 14.62
CA PHE A 50 -18.48 6.76 15.06
C PHE A 50 -18.50 6.96 16.58
N LEU A 51 -18.04 5.97 17.35
CA LEU A 51 -18.07 6.01 18.82
C LEU A 51 -17.19 7.13 19.40
N LEU A 52 -16.04 7.39 18.78
CA LEU A 52 -15.08 8.40 19.20
C LEU A 52 -15.24 9.72 18.44
N SER A 53 -16.22 9.82 17.53
CA SER A 53 -16.35 10.96 16.62
C SER A 53 -15.07 11.26 15.82
N GLU A 54 -14.28 10.22 15.54
CA GLU A 54 -13.03 10.27 14.78
C GLU A 54 -13.26 10.10 13.27
N PHE A 55 -14.51 9.98 12.80
CA PHE A 55 -14.82 9.83 11.38
C PHE A 55 -14.33 11.02 10.56
N ASN A 56 -13.24 10.79 9.84
CA ASN A 56 -12.72 11.73 8.85
C ASN A 56 -12.82 11.08 7.45
N PRO A 57 -13.83 11.43 6.64
CA PRO A 57 -14.01 10.85 5.31
C PRO A 57 -12.85 11.15 4.35
N ASN A 58 -11.98 12.11 4.70
CA ASN A 58 -10.83 12.51 3.90
C ASN A 58 -9.51 11.87 4.37
N ASP A 59 -9.45 11.20 5.52
CA ASP A 59 -8.17 10.75 6.09
C ASP A 59 -7.48 9.68 5.23
N ALA A 60 -8.28 8.75 4.70
CA ALA A 60 -7.78 7.68 3.83
C ALA A 60 -7.24 8.18 2.47
N ASN A 61 -7.63 9.39 2.05
CA ASN A 61 -7.21 10.02 0.78
C ASN A 61 -6.32 11.26 0.99
N SER A 62 -5.98 11.59 2.24
CA SER A 62 -5.09 12.69 2.54
C SER A 62 -3.65 12.21 2.31
N LEU A 63 -3.04 12.68 1.23
CA LEU A 63 -1.65 12.36 0.90
C LEU A 63 -0.75 12.79 2.06
N ASN A 64 -0.06 11.84 2.68
CA ASN A 64 0.99 12.16 3.65
C ASN A 64 2.13 12.86 2.90
N ASN A 65 2.22 14.18 3.04
CA ASN A 65 3.18 15.02 2.33
C ASN A 65 4.64 14.64 2.63
N ALA A 66 4.93 14.20 3.86
CA ALA A 66 6.27 13.73 4.22
C ALA A 66 6.61 12.46 3.45
N PHE A 67 5.72 11.46 3.49
CA PHE A 67 5.91 10.22 2.72
C PHE A 67 6.04 10.47 1.21
N TYR A 68 5.21 11.35 0.66
CA TYR A 68 5.27 11.69 -0.76
C TYR A 68 6.59 12.37 -1.17
N LYS A 69 7.13 13.28 -0.35
CA LYS A 69 8.44 13.89 -0.61
C LYS A 69 9.57 12.89 -0.53
N GLU A 70 9.56 12.01 0.48
CA GLU A 70 10.52 10.90 0.61
C GLU A 70 10.44 9.97 -0.60
N LEU A 71 9.23 9.70 -1.08
CA LEU A 71 9.01 8.88 -2.26
C LEU A 71 9.65 9.51 -3.50
N LEU A 72 9.41 10.81 -3.73
CA LEU A 72 10.04 11.52 -4.84
C LEU A 72 11.57 11.50 -4.72
N TYR A 73 12.11 11.71 -3.52
CA TYR A 73 13.55 11.65 -3.26
C TYR A 73 14.15 10.30 -3.65
N ILE A 74 13.56 9.18 -3.21
CA ILE A 74 14.03 7.82 -3.56
C ILE A 74 13.99 7.60 -5.08
N LEU A 75 12.94 8.11 -5.75
CA LEU A 75 12.82 8.02 -7.20
C LEU A 75 13.83 8.90 -7.94
N GLY A 76 14.50 9.84 -7.26
CA GLY A 76 15.35 10.84 -7.88
C GLY A 76 14.56 11.97 -8.56
N LEU A 77 13.38 12.29 -8.05
CA LEU A 77 12.46 13.31 -8.56
C LEU A 77 12.19 14.39 -7.50
N CYS A 78 11.69 15.55 -7.91
CA CYS A 78 11.25 16.61 -7.01
C CYS A 78 10.04 17.36 -7.59
N GLU A 79 9.29 18.03 -6.73
CA GLU A 79 8.30 19.01 -7.17
C GLU A 79 8.98 20.35 -7.48
N SER A 80 8.65 20.93 -8.64
CA SER A 80 9.09 22.27 -9.02
C SER A 80 7.89 23.12 -9.41
N LYS A 81 7.97 24.44 -9.15
CA LYS A 81 6.95 25.41 -9.57
C LYS A 81 7.37 26.03 -10.89
N GLN A 82 6.62 25.74 -11.95
CA GLN A 82 6.79 26.38 -13.25
C GLN A 82 5.47 27.07 -13.65
N ASN A 83 5.51 28.38 -13.92
CA ASN A 83 4.34 29.18 -14.30
C ASN A 83 3.12 28.97 -13.38
N SER A 84 3.34 28.98 -12.07
CA SER A 84 2.33 28.74 -11.02
C SER A 84 1.69 27.33 -11.01
N LYS A 85 2.19 26.39 -11.81
CA LYS A 85 1.82 24.96 -11.75
C LYS A 85 2.92 24.16 -11.07
N LEU A 86 2.52 23.20 -10.24
CA LEU A 86 3.43 22.20 -9.71
C LEU A 86 3.66 21.14 -10.79
N ILE A 87 4.93 20.84 -11.06
CA ILE A 87 5.38 19.81 -11.98
C ILE A 87 6.35 18.88 -11.28
N ILE A 88 6.43 17.64 -11.76
CA ILE A 88 7.46 16.69 -11.37
C ILE A 88 8.67 16.89 -12.27
N ALA A 89 9.84 17.07 -11.68
CA ALA A 89 11.10 17.28 -12.38
C ALA A 89 12.19 16.36 -11.83
N LYS A 90 13.29 16.25 -12.57
CA LYS A 90 14.53 15.59 -12.11
C LYS A 90 15.07 16.33 -10.88
N SER A 91 15.31 15.58 -9.80
CA SER A 91 15.91 16.09 -8.56
C SER A 91 17.36 16.56 -8.76
N GLU A 92 17.92 17.29 -7.79
CA GLU A 92 19.31 17.73 -7.83
C GLU A 92 20.27 16.52 -7.75
N GLU A 93 19.94 15.55 -6.89
CA GLU A 93 20.67 14.30 -6.70
C GLU A 93 20.76 13.51 -8.01
N SER A 94 19.68 13.49 -8.79
CA SER A 94 19.68 12.87 -10.12
C SER A 94 20.49 13.66 -11.15
N LYS A 95 20.61 14.99 -11.04
CA LYS A 95 21.47 15.80 -11.92
C LYS A 95 22.94 15.60 -11.59
N GLU A 96 23.24 15.36 -10.32
CA GLU A 96 24.58 15.05 -9.81
C GLU A 96 24.93 13.55 -9.90
N GLU A 97 24.08 12.74 -10.56
CA GLU A 97 24.28 11.30 -10.78
C GLU A 97 24.42 10.47 -9.47
N GLN A 98 23.78 10.90 -8.39
CA GLN A 98 23.87 10.30 -7.06
C GLN A 98 23.01 9.04 -6.88
N GLY A 99 23.19 8.01 -7.72
CA GLY A 99 22.68 6.66 -7.48
C GLY A 99 21.16 6.52 -7.26
N THR A 100 20.37 7.52 -7.66
CA THR A 100 18.90 7.50 -7.54
C THR A 100 18.27 6.50 -8.51
N PHE A 101 17.02 6.11 -8.28
CA PHE A 101 16.34 5.19 -9.19
C PHE A 101 16.23 5.77 -10.61
N TYR A 102 16.02 7.08 -10.74
CA TYR A 102 16.11 7.79 -12.02
C TYR A 102 17.45 7.57 -12.73
N THR A 103 18.57 7.77 -12.03
CA THR A 103 19.91 7.62 -12.61
C THR A 103 20.21 6.17 -13.00
N ALA A 104 19.73 5.20 -12.20
CA ALA A 104 19.87 3.78 -12.52
C ALA A 104 19.19 3.44 -13.86
N ILE A 105 18.00 3.99 -14.12
CA ILE A 105 17.31 3.83 -15.41
C ILE A 105 18.05 4.57 -16.52
N ASN A 106 18.38 5.85 -16.29
CA ASN A 106 19.01 6.71 -17.28
C ASN A 106 20.33 6.11 -17.79
N SER A 107 21.12 5.51 -16.89
CA SER A 107 22.40 4.86 -17.22
C SER A 107 22.30 3.70 -18.23
N LYS A 108 21.10 3.13 -18.41
CA LYS A 108 20.85 2.01 -19.32
C LYS A 108 20.23 2.46 -20.65
N LEU A 109 19.81 3.71 -20.75
CA LEU A 109 19.26 4.28 -21.97
C LEU A 109 20.38 4.89 -22.81
N LYS A 110 20.21 4.86 -24.15
CA LYS A 110 21.17 5.50 -25.08
C LYS A 110 21.13 7.02 -24.98
N GLU A 111 19.95 7.57 -24.75
CA GLU A 111 19.69 9.00 -24.63
C GLU A 111 18.69 9.22 -23.49
N GLU A 112 18.90 10.29 -22.72
CA GLU A 112 18.01 10.64 -21.61
C GLU A 112 16.64 11.06 -22.14
N ASN A 113 15.61 10.29 -21.78
CA ASN A 113 14.22 10.59 -22.09
C ASN A 113 13.38 10.60 -20.81
N PHE A 114 13.14 11.80 -20.27
CA PHE A 114 12.44 11.97 -19.00
C PHE A 114 11.05 11.31 -18.97
N GLU A 115 10.28 11.40 -20.06
CA GLU A 115 8.95 10.79 -20.12
C GLU A 115 9.00 9.26 -20.02
N THR A 116 9.96 8.64 -20.72
CA THR A 116 10.18 7.19 -20.69
C THR A 116 10.63 6.74 -19.31
N ILE A 117 11.59 7.44 -18.70
CA ILE A 117 12.09 7.15 -17.36
C ILE A 117 10.95 7.28 -16.34
N LEU A 118 10.16 8.34 -16.41
CA LEU A 118 9.02 8.56 -15.51
C LEU A 118 7.97 7.45 -15.63
N LYS A 119 7.67 7.00 -16.85
CA LYS A 119 6.75 5.87 -17.09
C LYS A 119 7.28 4.58 -16.45
N LEU A 120 8.56 4.26 -16.61
CA LEU A 120 9.19 3.08 -16.01
C LEU A 120 9.20 3.19 -14.47
N LEU A 121 9.57 4.35 -13.91
CA LEU A 121 9.55 4.61 -12.47
C LEU A 121 8.15 4.37 -11.88
N ILE A 122 7.11 4.97 -12.47
CA ILE A 122 5.73 4.82 -11.99
C ILE A 122 5.30 3.35 -12.07
N LEU A 123 5.58 2.68 -13.18
CA LEU A 123 5.19 1.29 -13.39
C LEU A 123 5.81 0.35 -12.34
N TRP A 124 7.13 0.42 -12.18
CA TRP A 124 7.86 -0.45 -11.26
C TRP A 124 7.59 -0.09 -9.80
N LEU A 125 7.48 1.20 -9.48
CA LEU A 125 7.09 1.64 -8.15
C LEU A 125 5.71 1.10 -7.77
N ASN A 126 4.73 1.17 -8.67
CA ASN A 126 3.40 0.66 -8.39
C ASN A 126 3.42 -0.84 -8.08
N ARG A 127 4.23 -1.63 -8.79
CA ARG A 127 4.44 -3.05 -8.47
C ARG A 127 5.10 -3.26 -7.11
N ILE A 128 6.13 -2.47 -6.77
CA ILE A 128 6.82 -2.54 -5.46
C ILE A 128 5.87 -2.18 -4.33
N LEU A 129 5.07 -1.11 -4.48
CA LEU A 129 4.04 -0.72 -3.52
C LEU A 129 3.01 -1.84 -3.33
N PHE A 130 2.62 -2.51 -4.42
CA PHE A 130 1.73 -3.66 -4.35
C PHE A 130 2.37 -4.84 -3.60
N LEU A 131 3.65 -5.14 -3.83
CA LEU A 131 4.39 -6.14 -3.03
C LEU A 131 4.35 -5.79 -1.54
N LYS A 132 4.56 -4.51 -1.20
CA LYS A 132 4.54 -4.06 0.19
C LYS A 132 3.17 -4.23 0.82
N LEU A 133 2.10 -4.01 0.06
CA LEU A 133 0.73 -4.26 0.49
C LEU A 133 0.49 -5.75 0.76
N ILE A 134 0.92 -6.64 -0.15
CA ILE A 134 0.83 -8.10 0.05
C ILE A 134 1.59 -8.51 1.31
N GLU A 135 2.83 -8.09 1.46
CA GLU A 135 3.66 -8.39 2.63
C GLU A 135 2.95 -7.98 3.92
N SER A 136 2.45 -6.75 3.98
CA SER A 136 1.80 -6.20 5.16
C SER A 136 0.54 -6.99 5.51
N ASN A 137 -0.25 -7.39 4.51
CA ASN A 137 -1.42 -8.23 4.71
C ASN A 137 -1.05 -9.64 5.18
N LEU A 138 -0.02 -10.27 4.60
CA LEU A 138 0.45 -11.59 5.01
C LEU A 138 0.90 -11.61 6.46
N VAL A 139 1.72 -10.63 6.86
CA VAL A 139 2.16 -10.51 8.26
C VAL A 139 0.97 -10.28 9.17
N ARG A 140 0.06 -9.35 8.82
CA ARG A 140 -1.10 -9.00 9.67
C ARG A 140 -2.07 -10.17 9.86
N PHE A 141 -2.35 -10.94 8.82
CA PHE A 141 -3.35 -12.02 8.90
C PHE A 141 -2.83 -13.29 9.57
N ASN A 142 -1.52 -13.52 9.55
CA ASN A 142 -0.91 -14.72 10.13
C ASN A 142 -0.17 -14.42 11.45
N ASP A 143 -0.06 -13.14 11.83
CA ASP A 143 0.74 -12.66 12.97
C ASP A 143 2.19 -13.16 12.96
N ASP A 144 2.77 -13.34 11.77
CA ASP A 144 4.12 -13.89 11.60
C ASP A 144 5.02 -12.91 10.84
N LYS A 145 6.01 -12.38 11.55
CA LYS A 145 7.01 -11.45 10.99
C LYS A 145 7.96 -12.12 10.00
N ASN A 146 8.10 -13.45 10.01
CA ASN A 146 8.95 -14.19 9.07
C ASN A 146 8.40 -14.18 7.63
N LEU A 147 7.12 -13.85 7.48
CA LEU A 147 6.47 -13.63 6.18
C LEU A 147 6.90 -12.34 5.49
N LYS A 148 7.67 -11.47 6.17
CA LYS A 148 8.35 -10.35 5.50
C LYS A 148 9.30 -10.89 4.43
N PHE A 149 9.14 -10.38 3.21
CA PHE A 149 9.88 -10.85 2.04
C PHE A 149 10.45 -9.73 1.18
N LEU A 150 9.94 -8.51 1.30
CA LEU A 150 10.48 -7.34 0.60
C LEU A 150 11.68 -6.79 1.39
N ASN A 151 12.79 -7.54 1.37
CA ASN A 151 14.05 -7.19 2.01
C ASN A 151 15.23 -7.82 1.27
N PHE A 152 16.43 -7.26 1.47
CA PHE A 152 17.66 -7.67 0.80
C PHE A 152 18.07 -9.14 1.02
N LYS A 153 17.56 -9.83 2.05
CA LYS A 153 17.87 -11.25 2.24
C LYS A 153 17.10 -12.14 1.26
N LYS A 154 15.86 -11.78 0.91
CA LYS A 154 15.01 -12.56 0.00
C LYS A 154 14.98 -11.99 -1.43
N ILE A 155 15.10 -10.68 -1.56
CA ILE A 155 15.16 -9.97 -2.84
C ILE A 155 16.46 -9.15 -2.86
N PRO A 156 17.61 -9.79 -3.16
CA PRO A 156 18.92 -9.15 -3.09
C PRO A 156 19.17 -8.19 -4.25
N ASP A 157 18.50 -8.38 -5.38
CA ASP A 157 18.78 -7.69 -6.65
C ASP A 157 17.52 -7.48 -7.49
N PHE A 158 17.68 -6.72 -8.59
CA PHE A 158 16.61 -6.47 -9.53
C PHE A 158 16.20 -7.69 -10.35
N ASP A 159 17.08 -8.69 -10.50
CA ASP A 159 16.76 -9.96 -11.15
C ASP A 159 15.71 -10.73 -10.34
N LYS A 160 15.91 -10.81 -9.02
CA LYS A 160 14.95 -11.46 -8.12
C LYS A 160 13.64 -10.69 -8.02
N LEU A 161 13.70 -9.37 -8.09
CA LEU A 161 12.49 -8.54 -8.18
C LEU A 161 11.72 -8.79 -9.49
N SER A 162 12.44 -8.92 -10.61
CA SER A 162 11.87 -9.28 -11.92
C SER A 162 11.22 -10.68 -11.91
N GLU A 163 11.89 -11.68 -11.33
CA GLU A 163 11.34 -13.03 -11.11
C GLU A 163 10.00 -12.94 -10.35
N LEU A 164 9.97 -12.15 -9.27
CA LEU A 164 8.79 -12.00 -8.45
C LEU A 164 7.61 -11.37 -9.22
N PHE A 165 7.87 -10.38 -10.07
CA PHE A 165 6.85 -9.76 -10.90
C PHE A 165 6.27 -10.74 -11.92
N PHE A 166 7.12 -11.37 -12.73
CA PHE A 166 6.68 -12.03 -13.96
C PHE A 166 6.59 -13.56 -13.87
N GLU A 167 7.39 -14.19 -13.00
CA GLU A 167 7.43 -15.63 -12.85
C GLU A 167 6.63 -16.13 -11.65
N VAL A 168 6.36 -15.25 -10.67
CA VAL A 168 5.54 -15.57 -9.50
C VAL A 168 4.17 -14.92 -9.62
N LEU A 169 4.07 -13.59 -9.56
CA LEU A 169 2.78 -12.91 -9.41
C LEU A 169 1.94 -12.90 -10.69
N ALA A 170 2.56 -12.92 -11.86
CA ALA A 170 1.88 -12.97 -13.16
C ALA A 170 1.55 -14.39 -13.66
N LYS A 171 1.89 -15.45 -12.91
CA LYS A 171 1.63 -16.84 -13.33
C LYS A 171 0.81 -17.63 -12.32
N GLU A 172 -0.05 -18.51 -12.84
CA GLU A 172 -0.79 -19.48 -12.02
C GLU A 172 0.14 -20.42 -11.26
N LYS A 173 -0.24 -20.80 -10.03
CA LYS A 173 0.61 -21.62 -9.15
C LYS A 173 1.06 -22.95 -9.78
N SER A 174 0.22 -23.56 -10.61
CA SER A 174 0.47 -24.84 -11.30
C SER A 174 1.53 -24.75 -12.40
N THR A 175 1.74 -23.57 -12.98
CA THR A 175 2.67 -23.37 -14.12
C THR A 175 4.02 -22.78 -13.71
N ARG A 176 4.17 -22.42 -12.43
CA ARG A 176 5.41 -21.83 -11.89
C ARG A 176 6.52 -22.86 -11.78
N LYS A 177 7.75 -22.38 -11.96
CA LYS A 177 8.95 -23.10 -11.51
C LYS A 177 8.99 -23.11 -9.98
N LYS A 178 9.73 -24.07 -9.41
CA LYS A 178 9.93 -24.14 -7.96
C LYS A 178 10.65 -22.88 -7.48
N SER A 179 10.03 -22.15 -6.56
CA SER A 179 10.54 -20.89 -6.01
C SER A 179 10.23 -20.81 -4.52
N GLU A 180 11.06 -20.11 -3.75
CA GLU A 180 10.82 -19.84 -2.33
C GLU A 180 9.55 -19.00 -2.09
N PHE A 181 9.10 -18.28 -3.12
CA PHE A 181 7.90 -17.45 -3.09
C PHE A 181 6.62 -18.20 -3.51
N ALA A 182 6.64 -19.53 -3.56
CA ALA A 182 5.49 -20.35 -3.98
C ALA A 182 4.21 -20.12 -3.14
N TYR A 183 4.36 -19.66 -1.90
CA TYR A 183 3.24 -19.32 -1.02
C TYR A 183 2.47 -18.07 -1.49
N LEU A 184 3.09 -17.18 -2.28
CA LEU A 184 2.45 -15.98 -2.80
C LEU A 184 1.34 -16.30 -3.82
N PRO A 185 0.25 -15.53 -3.84
CA PRO A 185 -0.87 -15.78 -4.74
C PRO A 185 -0.51 -15.52 -6.20
N TYR A 186 -1.33 -16.03 -7.12
CA TYR A 186 -1.39 -15.51 -8.49
C TYR A 186 -2.28 -14.29 -8.48
N LEU A 187 -1.86 -13.23 -9.15
CA LEU A 187 -2.63 -12.00 -9.27
C LEU A 187 -3.01 -11.90 -10.73
N ASN A 188 -4.28 -12.16 -11.03
CA ASN A 188 -4.86 -11.95 -12.36
C ASN A 188 -5.04 -10.44 -12.61
N SER A 189 -3.93 -9.71 -12.58
CA SER A 189 -3.88 -8.26 -12.62
C SER A 189 -2.94 -7.82 -13.73
N SER A 190 -3.44 -6.93 -14.58
CA SER A 190 -2.64 -6.23 -15.59
C SER A 190 -1.44 -5.50 -15.01
N LEU A 191 -1.44 -5.22 -13.70
CA LEU A 191 -0.30 -4.65 -13.00
C LEU A 191 0.98 -5.48 -13.17
N PHE A 192 0.88 -6.81 -13.20
CA PHE A 192 2.04 -7.71 -13.34
C PHE A 192 2.22 -8.27 -14.75
N GLU A 193 1.33 -7.94 -15.68
CA GLU A 193 1.55 -8.20 -17.10
C GLU A 193 2.64 -7.27 -17.64
N LYS A 194 3.56 -7.82 -18.43
CA LYS A 194 4.65 -7.07 -19.03
C LYS A 194 4.09 -6.02 -20.00
N GLN A 195 4.38 -4.76 -19.73
CA GLN A 195 3.92 -3.64 -20.54
C GLN A 195 4.89 -3.39 -21.70
N SER A 196 4.39 -2.81 -22.80
CA SER A 196 5.19 -2.56 -24.00
C SER A 196 6.43 -1.70 -23.73
N ILE A 197 6.33 -0.74 -22.80
CA ILE A 197 7.46 0.12 -22.41
C ILE A 197 8.60 -0.67 -21.75
N GLU A 198 8.31 -1.80 -21.10
CA GLU A 198 9.34 -2.64 -20.46
C GLU A 198 10.14 -3.49 -21.45
N ASN A 199 9.74 -3.47 -22.74
CA ASN A 199 10.59 -3.98 -23.81
C ASN A 199 11.71 -3.00 -24.18
N THR A 200 11.60 -1.73 -23.78
CA THR A 200 12.69 -0.75 -23.94
C THR A 200 13.78 -0.96 -22.90
N LEU A 201 13.39 -1.27 -21.68
CA LEU A 201 14.29 -1.57 -20.56
C LEU A 201 13.59 -2.51 -19.59
N GLU A 202 14.24 -3.63 -19.28
CA GLU A 202 13.77 -4.56 -18.25
C GLU A 202 14.34 -4.19 -16.89
N ILE A 203 13.57 -4.34 -15.82
CA ILE A 203 14.03 -4.00 -14.47
C ILE A 203 15.27 -4.81 -14.05
N SER A 204 15.35 -6.08 -14.48
CA SER A 204 16.50 -6.98 -14.29
C SER A 204 17.81 -6.44 -14.87
N SER A 205 17.75 -5.54 -15.87
CA SER A 205 18.95 -5.00 -16.51
C SER A 205 19.61 -3.85 -15.73
N LEU A 206 18.95 -3.36 -14.68
CA LEU A 206 19.48 -2.31 -13.80
C LEU A 206 20.70 -2.83 -13.02
N SER A 207 21.64 -1.93 -12.73
CA SER A 207 22.85 -2.34 -11.98
C SER A 207 22.51 -2.65 -10.53
N ASN A 208 23.02 -3.79 -10.05
CA ASN A 208 22.96 -4.20 -8.64
C ASN A 208 24.19 -3.71 -7.85
N ASP A 209 25.13 -3.04 -8.51
CA ASP A 209 26.47 -2.73 -7.97
C ASP A 209 26.52 -1.38 -7.23
N LEU A 210 25.45 -0.58 -7.31
CA LEU A 210 25.27 0.61 -6.50
C LEU A 210 25.02 0.20 -5.04
N LYS A 211 26.11 -0.10 -4.34
CA LYS A 211 26.10 -0.22 -2.88
C LYS A 211 25.88 1.18 -2.31
N LEU A 212 24.69 1.41 -1.75
CA LEU A 212 24.40 2.54 -0.88
C LEU A 212 25.30 2.51 0.36
#